data_AF-V5WGJ5-F1
#
_entry.id   AF-V5WGJ5-F1
#
_cell.length_a   1.000
_cell.length_b   1.000
_cell.length_c   1.000
_cell.angle_alpha   90.00
_cell.angle_beta   90.00
_cell.angle_gamma   90.00
#
_symmetry.space_group_name_H-M   'P 1'
#
loop_
_entity.id
_entity.type
_entity.pdbx_description
1 polymer ?
#
loop_
_entity_poly.entity_id
_entity_poly.type
_entity_poly.pdbx_seq_one_letter_code
_entity_poly.pdbx_strand_id
1 'polypeptide(L)'
;MKKAYPFQYITRALRGFIPGRTVLMLLLFIGAHQLPAQALSVPDSSMARRSLIDTITAPYTMISPSDGRILSDPFSSILVKFEVRELEDRLYLIFKHSRENRFPDISAGNMIIRRSRSDGSIDQIKIFLDEIGALVVRIHPRGGRSELSLSLFGTTLYNRIPIFLDVQEIIQTDINRILELAGGRIPWEQLTPPSRPEEYQNLRQMLDDLRTVLPSLPDSEDGAMDARGNMIRIETLGLHALPGFNCSGFAKFVVDGMYFPITDSLSDVELLKIRHPEYRGTELSRKFEESRDPYFGLDWTRNLAVAMDAVARGEDASRLEAIVRRRPEALDVRSTPYIEYRDDLGYPVESLVQVLYLQALENPGDLYLGSINGEFGNDPVLWQHFHVVVLFPYFDDTGRFRVAVLERNVESSPASLQRRYPGNYVHLVRITPSEKYILPEIPGVN
;
A
#
# COMPACT_ATOMS: atom_id res chain seq x y z
N MET A 1 48.24 31.66 6.39
CA MET A 1 49.65 31.30 6.66
C MET A 1 49.62 30.09 7.60
N LYS A 2 49.73 28.85 7.12
CA LYS A 2 50.96 28.04 6.86
C LYS A 2 51.96 28.02 8.03
N LYS A 3 52.07 26.85 8.69
CA LYS A 3 53.28 26.03 9.00
C LYS A 3 52.95 25.08 10.18
N ALA A 4 52.88 23.74 10.06
CA ALA A 4 53.86 22.72 9.66
C ALA A 4 54.86 22.30 10.77
N TYR A 5 54.68 21.06 11.28
CA TYR A 5 55.63 19.96 11.59
C TYR A 5 56.92 20.23 12.41
N PRO A 6 57.41 19.27 13.24
CA PRO A 6 58.11 18.08 12.71
C PRO A 6 57.98 16.76 13.49
N PHE A 7 58.63 15.75 12.89
CA PHE A 7 58.61 14.30 13.04
C PHE A 7 60.04 13.81 13.42
N GLN A 8 60.18 12.52 13.79
CA GLN A 8 61.41 11.67 13.93
C GLN A 8 62.05 11.63 15.34
N TYR A 9 62.42 10.48 15.95
CA TYR A 9 63.24 9.29 15.55
C TYR A 9 62.68 7.99 16.24
N ILE A 10 62.60 6.75 15.71
CA ILE A 10 63.55 5.70 15.20
C ILE A 10 64.69 5.33 16.18
N THR A 11 64.73 4.15 16.81
CA THR A 11 65.39 2.87 16.38
C THR A 11 64.92 1.70 17.29
N ARG A 12 64.51 0.49 16.82
CA ARG A 12 65.16 -0.64 16.10
C ARG A 12 65.80 -1.70 17.02
N ALA A 13 65.22 -2.91 17.07
CA ALA A 13 65.96 -4.19 17.19
C ALA A 13 65.11 -5.38 16.67
N LEU A 14 65.72 -6.20 15.81
CA LEU A 14 65.16 -7.30 15.01
C LEU A 14 65.62 -8.67 15.58
N ARG A 15 64.86 -9.76 15.35
CA ARG A 15 65.28 -10.91 14.49
C ARG A 15 64.46 -12.22 14.67
N GLY A 16 64.21 -12.88 13.52
CA GLY A 16 63.85 -14.30 13.30
C GLY A 16 62.61 -14.45 12.38
N PHE A 17 62.68 -14.51 11.03
CA PHE A 17 63.06 -15.61 10.09
C PHE A 17 62.28 -16.93 10.42
N ILE A 18 61.46 -17.62 9.58
CA ILE A 18 61.35 -17.85 8.11
C ILE A 18 59.89 -18.32 7.72
N PRO A 19 59.53 -18.81 6.50
CA PRO A 19 58.72 -18.12 5.48
C PRO A 19 57.39 -18.80 5.06
N GLY A 20 56.57 -18.06 4.31
CA GLY A 20 55.83 -18.57 3.13
C GLY A 20 54.72 -19.60 3.33
N ARG A 21 53.46 -19.14 3.30
CA ARG A 21 52.34 -19.81 2.61
C ARG A 21 51.13 -18.88 2.52
N THR A 22 50.82 -18.48 1.29
CA THR A 22 49.49 -18.23 0.72
C THR A 22 48.45 -17.59 1.66
N VAL A 23 48.33 -16.26 1.61
CA VAL A 23 47.12 -15.57 2.07
C VAL A 23 46.00 -15.90 1.07
N LEU A 24 45.18 -16.90 1.42
CA LEU A 24 43.91 -17.16 0.77
C LEU A 24 42.99 -15.99 1.14
N MET A 25 42.93 -14.98 0.27
CA MET A 25 41.98 -13.88 0.37
C MET A 25 40.60 -14.47 0.05
N LEU A 26 39.89 -14.90 1.09
CA LEU A 26 38.50 -15.35 0.99
C LEU A 26 37.64 -14.12 0.68
N LEU A 27 37.52 -13.78 -0.59
CA LEU A 27 36.46 -12.91 -1.09
C LEU A 27 35.14 -13.65 -0.88
N LEU A 28 34.49 -13.37 0.24
CA LEU A 28 33.08 -13.62 0.42
C LEU A 28 32.33 -12.78 -0.63
N PHE A 29 32.17 -13.35 -1.82
CA PHE A 29 31.07 -13.00 -2.70
C PHE A 29 29.79 -13.38 -1.95
N ILE A 30 29.22 -12.43 -1.20
CA ILE A 30 27.79 -12.44 -0.96
C ILE A 30 27.17 -12.15 -2.32
N GLY A 31 27.01 -13.22 -3.11
CA GLY A 31 26.12 -13.21 -4.25
C GLY A 31 24.72 -13.04 -3.70
N ALA A 32 24.28 -11.79 -3.57
CA ALA A 32 22.87 -11.51 -3.66
C ALA A 32 22.45 -11.98 -5.05
N HIS A 33 21.95 -13.21 -5.14
CA HIS A 33 21.08 -13.60 -6.23
C HIS A 33 19.82 -12.73 -6.08
N GLN A 34 19.92 -11.49 -6.56
CA GLN A 34 18.75 -10.77 -7.04
C GLN A 34 18.21 -11.63 -8.17
N LEU A 35 17.24 -12.48 -7.84
CA LEU A 35 16.35 -13.05 -8.84
C LEU A 35 15.89 -11.86 -9.70
N PRO A 36 15.95 -11.95 -11.04
CA PRO A 36 15.57 -10.83 -11.88
C PRO A 36 14.16 -10.42 -11.50
N ALA A 37 14.00 -9.15 -11.10
CA ALA A 37 12.70 -8.57 -10.86
C ALA A 37 11.84 -8.88 -12.09
N GLN A 38 10.69 -9.50 -11.87
CA GLN A 38 9.78 -9.82 -12.96
C GLN A 38 9.29 -8.50 -13.54
N ALA A 39 9.67 -8.22 -14.78
CA ALA A 39 9.23 -7.02 -15.48
C ALA A 39 7.69 -7.04 -15.58
N LEU A 40 7.06 -5.88 -15.37
CA LEU A 40 5.62 -5.70 -15.58
C LEU A 40 5.23 -6.28 -16.94
N SER A 41 4.44 -7.35 -16.94
CA SER A 41 3.94 -8.00 -18.16
C SER A 41 2.47 -7.67 -18.32
N VAL A 42 2.16 -6.85 -19.33
CA VAL A 42 0.81 -6.38 -19.62
C VAL A 42 0.30 -7.06 -20.88
N PRO A 43 -0.95 -7.57 -20.89
CA PRO A 43 -1.58 -8.07 -22.10
C PRO A 43 -1.56 -7.01 -23.22
N ASP A 44 -1.22 -7.42 -24.43
CA ASP A 44 -1.09 -6.49 -25.55
C ASP A 44 -2.19 -6.72 -26.60
N SER A 45 -2.49 -5.67 -27.37
CA SER A 45 -3.46 -5.68 -28.47
C SER A 45 -2.87 -5.17 -29.79
N SER A 46 -1.54 -5.14 -29.94
CA SER A 46 -0.85 -4.58 -31.11
C SER A 46 -1.27 -5.23 -32.42
N MET A 47 -1.56 -6.52 -32.42
CA MET A 47 -2.08 -7.21 -33.61
C MET A 47 -3.45 -6.69 -34.04
N ALA A 48 -4.38 -6.54 -33.08
CA ALA A 48 -5.68 -5.94 -33.33
C ALA A 48 -5.53 -4.48 -33.78
N ARG A 49 -4.58 -3.74 -33.20
CA ARG A 49 -4.31 -2.34 -33.61
C ARG A 49 -3.73 -2.28 -35.03
N ARG A 50 -2.83 -3.19 -35.40
CA ARG A 50 -2.27 -3.26 -36.76
C ARG A 50 -3.31 -3.66 -37.81
N SER A 51 -4.17 -4.63 -37.51
CA SER A 51 -5.24 -5.02 -38.44
C SER A 51 -6.30 -3.93 -38.63
N LEU A 52 -6.40 -3.00 -37.68
CA LEU A 52 -7.29 -1.86 -37.70
C LEU A 52 -6.61 -0.54 -38.04
N ILE A 53 -5.34 -0.54 -38.49
CA ILE A 53 -4.58 0.71 -38.65
C ILE A 53 -5.26 1.69 -39.62
N ASP A 54 -5.87 1.18 -40.70
CA ASP A 54 -6.63 1.99 -41.65
C ASP A 54 -7.86 2.61 -40.99
N THR A 55 -8.57 1.87 -40.12
CA THR A 55 -9.70 2.40 -39.35
C THR A 55 -9.23 3.42 -38.30
N ILE A 56 -8.12 3.16 -37.62
CA ILE A 56 -7.58 4.05 -36.57
C ILE A 56 -7.16 5.39 -37.16
N THR A 57 -6.62 5.38 -38.38
CA THR A 57 -6.08 6.56 -39.07
C THR A 57 -7.04 7.19 -40.07
N ALA A 58 -8.16 6.52 -40.39
CA ALA A 58 -9.17 7.01 -41.33
C ALA A 58 -9.70 8.40 -40.94
N PRO A 59 -10.14 9.21 -41.93
CA PRO A 59 -10.88 10.44 -41.65
C PRO A 59 -12.07 10.18 -40.73
N TYR A 60 -12.36 11.12 -39.83
CA TYR A 60 -13.45 10.99 -38.86
C TYR A 60 -14.79 10.63 -39.50
N THR A 61 -15.10 11.18 -40.67
CA THR A 61 -16.35 10.91 -41.42
C THR A 61 -16.52 9.47 -41.88
N MET A 62 -15.45 8.66 -41.86
CA MET A 62 -15.46 7.26 -42.27
C MET A 62 -15.55 6.29 -41.10
N ILE A 63 -15.61 6.80 -39.86
CA ILE A 63 -15.64 5.97 -38.66
C ILE A 63 -16.99 6.10 -37.98
N SER A 64 -17.61 4.98 -37.64
CA SER A 64 -18.91 4.88 -37.00
C SER A 64 -18.83 4.03 -35.73
N PRO A 65 -19.68 4.30 -34.71
CA PRO A 65 -19.89 3.39 -33.58
C PRO A 65 -20.20 1.93 -33.99
N SER A 66 -20.80 1.73 -35.17
CA SER A 66 -21.07 0.39 -35.74
C SER A 66 -19.82 -0.38 -36.16
N ASP A 67 -18.66 0.26 -36.25
CA ASP A 67 -17.41 -0.38 -36.69
C ASP A 67 -16.80 -1.27 -35.59
N GLY A 68 -17.39 -1.28 -34.40
CA GLY A 68 -16.99 -2.13 -33.30
C GLY A 68 -17.10 -3.62 -33.64
N ARG A 69 -16.08 -4.39 -33.28
CA ARG A 69 -15.96 -5.82 -33.60
C ARG A 69 -15.04 -6.54 -32.62
N ILE A 70 -15.18 -7.86 -32.56
CA ILE A 70 -14.29 -8.72 -31.76
C ILE A 70 -13.25 -9.30 -32.71
N LEU A 71 -11.99 -9.22 -32.30
CA LEU A 71 -10.82 -9.69 -33.02
C LEU A 71 -10.17 -10.81 -32.21
N SER A 72 -9.79 -11.89 -32.89
CA SER A 72 -8.94 -12.93 -32.31
C SER A 72 -7.47 -12.54 -32.48
N ASP A 73 -6.70 -12.68 -31.41
CA ASP A 73 -5.25 -12.65 -31.51
C ASP A 73 -4.75 -14.05 -31.93
N PRO A 74 -4.03 -14.21 -33.05
CA PRO A 74 -3.53 -15.52 -33.47
C PRO A 74 -2.43 -16.08 -32.57
N PHE A 75 -1.80 -15.27 -31.71
CA PHE A 75 -0.74 -15.73 -30.79
C PHE A 75 -1.18 -15.78 -29.33
N SER A 76 -2.41 -15.35 -29.01
CA SER A 76 -2.97 -15.49 -27.66
C SER A 76 -4.41 -16.00 -27.71
N SER A 77 -4.83 -16.72 -26.68
CA SER A 77 -6.25 -17.12 -26.54
C SER A 77 -7.16 -15.95 -26.15
N ILE A 78 -6.62 -14.73 -26.06
CA ILE A 78 -7.32 -13.55 -25.59
C ILE A 78 -8.01 -12.88 -26.77
N LEU A 79 -9.33 -12.68 -26.65
CA LEU A 79 -10.08 -11.90 -27.63
C LEU A 79 -9.94 -10.42 -27.31
N VAL A 80 -9.90 -9.59 -28.35
CA VAL A 80 -9.87 -8.12 -28.22
C VAL A 80 -11.14 -7.56 -28.83
N LYS A 81 -11.95 -6.88 -28.02
CA LYS A 81 -13.10 -6.11 -28.51
C LYS A 81 -12.64 -4.71 -28.86
N PHE A 82 -12.81 -4.34 -30.12
CA PHE A 82 -12.72 -2.98 -30.62
C PHE A 82 -14.08 -2.30 -30.48
N GLU A 83 -14.13 -1.15 -29.81
CA GLU A 83 -15.31 -0.29 -29.70
C GLU A 83 -14.96 1.12 -30.17
N VAL A 84 -15.92 1.76 -30.83
CA VAL A 84 -15.86 3.18 -31.18
C VAL A 84 -16.90 3.90 -30.34
N ARG A 85 -16.50 4.95 -29.62
CA ARG A 85 -17.41 5.83 -28.87
C ARG A 85 -17.20 7.28 -29.25
N GLU A 86 -18.29 8.01 -29.35
CA GLU A 86 -18.27 9.46 -29.53
C GLU A 86 -18.72 10.12 -28.23
N LEU A 87 -17.95 11.10 -27.77
CA LEU A 87 -18.30 11.90 -26.63
C LEU A 87 -17.82 13.33 -26.88
N GLU A 88 -18.76 14.27 -26.83
CA GLU A 88 -18.52 15.69 -27.13
C GLU A 88 -17.87 15.88 -28.52
N ASP A 89 -16.66 16.48 -28.56
CA ASP A 89 -15.89 16.76 -29.77
C ASP A 89 -14.72 15.78 -29.95
N ARG A 90 -14.85 14.57 -29.40
CA ARG A 90 -13.80 13.54 -29.40
C ARG A 90 -14.34 12.19 -29.83
N LEU A 91 -13.50 11.48 -30.59
CA LEU A 91 -13.70 10.08 -30.96
C LEU A 91 -12.76 9.21 -30.12
N TYR A 92 -13.30 8.14 -29.55
CA TYR A 92 -12.57 7.19 -28.71
C TYR A 92 -12.58 5.82 -29.37
N LEU A 93 -11.38 5.33 -29.67
CA LEU A 93 -11.14 4.00 -30.20
C LEU A 93 -10.62 3.13 -29.05
N ILE A 94 -11.41 2.15 -28.64
CA ILE A 94 -11.20 1.42 -27.39
C ILE A 94 -10.91 -0.05 -27.72
N PHE A 95 -9.79 -0.54 -27.21
CA PHE A 95 -9.37 -1.93 -27.29
C PHE A 95 -9.50 -2.56 -25.91
N LYS A 96 -10.39 -3.55 -25.78
CA LYS A 96 -10.66 -4.26 -24.53
C LYS A 96 -10.26 -5.72 -24.63
N HIS A 97 -9.44 -6.19 -23.71
CA HIS A 97 -9.11 -7.61 -23.61
C HIS A 97 -10.26 -8.40 -22.99
N SER A 98 -10.41 -9.65 -23.41
CA SER A 98 -11.37 -10.56 -22.81
C SER A 98 -10.88 -11.06 -21.45
N ARG A 99 -11.77 -11.05 -20.46
CA ARG A 99 -11.60 -11.61 -19.11
C ARG A 99 -12.82 -12.43 -18.77
N GLU A 100 -12.65 -13.73 -18.51
CA GLU A 100 -13.75 -14.64 -18.17
C GLU A 100 -14.95 -14.51 -19.14
N ASN A 101 -14.67 -14.47 -20.45
CA ASN A 101 -15.65 -14.28 -21.52
C ASN A 101 -16.42 -12.93 -21.49
N ARG A 102 -15.90 -11.92 -20.80
CA ARG A 102 -16.42 -10.53 -20.77
C ARG A 102 -15.37 -9.55 -21.26
N PHE A 103 -15.79 -8.32 -21.59
CA PHE A 103 -14.92 -7.22 -22.01
C PHE A 103 -15.06 -6.03 -21.04
N PRO A 104 -14.40 -6.07 -19.88
CA PRO A 104 -14.50 -5.01 -18.89
C PRO A 104 -14.01 -3.67 -19.45
N ASP A 105 -14.62 -2.55 -19.00
CA ASP A 105 -14.19 -1.20 -19.41
C ASP A 105 -12.79 -0.86 -18.87
N ILE A 106 -12.40 -1.44 -17.74
CA ILE A 106 -11.09 -1.30 -17.10
C ILE A 106 -10.52 -2.71 -16.88
N SER A 107 -9.33 -2.96 -17.42
CA SER A 107 -8.58 -4.20 -17.30
C SER A 107 -7.16 -3.94 -17.77
N ALA A 108 -6.20 -4.73 -17.28
CA ALA A 108 -4.82 -4.63 -17.73
C ALA A 108 -4.74 -4.84 -19.26
N GLY A 109 -3.97 -3.98 -19.94
CA GLY A 109 -3.80 -4.03 -21.40
C GLY A 109 -4.83 -3.25 -22.19
N ASN A 110 -5.97 -2.89 -21.59
CA ASN A 110 -6.96 -2.07 -22.27
C ASN A 110 -6.32 -0.75 -22.73
N MET A 111 -6.54 -0.40 -23.99
CA MET A 111 -5.99 0.81 -24.61
C MET A 111 -7.12 1.67 -25.20
N ILE A 112 -7.03 2.97 -24.97
CA ILE A 112 -7.96 3.97 -25.51
C ILE A 112 -7.15 4.98 -26.32
N ILE A 113 -7.45 5.10 -27.61
CA ILE A 113 -6.91 6.12 -28.49
C ILE A 113 -7.96 7.22 -28.61
N ARG A 114 -7.61 8.43 -28.20
CA ARG A 114 -8.49 9.61 -28.31
C ARG A 114 -8.08 10.45 -29.50
N ARG A 115 -9.07 10.77 -30.34
CA ARG A 115 -8.90 11.58 -31.54
C ARG A 115 -9.70 12.86 -31.45
N SER A 116 -9.12 13.92 -32.00
CA SER A 116 -9.79 15.19 -32.24
C SER A 116 -10.78 15.06 -33.39
N ARG A 117 -11.99 15.59 -33.24
CA ARG A 117 -12.96 15.62 -34.33
C ARG A 117 -12.62 16.68 -35.38
N SER A 118 -11.96 17.77 -34.96
CA SER A 118 -11.67 18.91 -35.84
C SER A 118 -10.71 18.57 -36.98
N ASP A 119 -9.68 17.76 -36.72
CA ASP A 119 -8.62 17.44 -37.67
C ASP A 119 -8.30 15.93 -37.74
N GLY A 120 -8.99 15.10 -36.96
CA GLY A 120 -8.74 13.66 -36.92
C GLY A 120 -7.43 13.26 -36.24
N SER A 121 -6.67 14.21 -35.69
CA SER A 121 -5.38 13.92 -35.04
C SER A 121 -5.58 13.10 -33.77
N ILE A 122 -4.60 12.24 -33.46
CA ILE A 122 -4.54 11.54 -32.18
C ILE A 122 -3.88 12.47 -31.18
N ASP A 123 -4.59 12.82 -30.11
CA ASP A 123 -4.06 13.73 -29.09
C ASP A 123 -3.64 13.00 -27.80
N GLN A 124 -4.09 11.76 -27.61
CA GLN A 124 -3.79 10.96 -26.42
C GLN A 124 -4.00 9.46 -26.68
N ILE A 125 -3.13 8.65 -26.10
CA ILE A 125 -3.33 7.22 -25.90
C ILE A 125 -3.31 6.96 -24.39
N LYS A 126 -4.32 6.27 -23.86
CA LYS A 126 -4.41 5.84 -22.46
C LYS A 126 -4.31 4.32 -22.39
N ILE A 127 -3.47 3.81 -21.51
CA ILE A 127 -3.26 2.37 -21.30
C ILE A 127 -3.45 2.08 -19.82
N PHE A 128 -4.28 1.08 -19.50
CA PHE A 128 -4.42 0.56 -18.15
C PHE A 128 -3.39 -0.55 -17.93
N LEU A 129 -2.59 -0.43 -16.87
CA LEU A 129 -1.51 -1.38 -16.59
C LEU A 129 -1.90 -2.47 -15.59
N ASP A 130 -3.03 -2.30 -14.90
CA ASP A 130 -3.58 -3.26 -13.94
C ASP A 130 -5.10 -3.45 -14.11
N GLU A 131 -5.64 -4.43 -13.40
CA GLU A 131 -7.01 -4.89 -13.49
C GLU A 131 -8.05 -3.96 -12.82
N ILE A 132 -7.62 -3.00 -11.99
CA ILE A 132 -8.51 -2.01 -11.35
C ILE A 132 -8.32 -0.59 -11.91
N GLY A 133 -7.34 -0.42 -12.81
CA GLY A 133 -7.00 0.86 -13.42
C GLY A 133 -6.37 1.86 -12.45
N ALA A 134 -5.68 1.36 -11.42
CA ALA A 134 -4.92 2.18 -10.49
C ALA A 134 -3.72 2.82 -11.20
N LEU A 135 -2.95 2.01 -11.92
CA LEU A 135 -1.77 2.36 -12.68
C LEU A 135 -2.14 2.58 -14.15
N VAL A 136 -1.95 3.82 -14.60
CA VAL A 136 -2.35 4.26 -15.95
C VAL A 136 -1.22 5.01 -16.60
N VAL A 137 -0.90 4.61 -17.83
CA VAL A 137 -0.03 5.35 -18.74
C VAL A 137 -0.87 6.22 -19.66
N ARG A 138 -0.46 7.47 -19.85
CA ARG A 138 -0.97 8.36 -20.88
C ARG A 138 0.17 8.81 -21.77
N ILE A 139 -0.02 8.72 -23.08
CA ILE A 139 0.95 9.08 -24.10
C ILE A 139 0.36 10.21 -24.94
N HIS A 140 1.13 11.25 -25.17
CA HIS A 140 0.74 12.42 -25.97
C HIS A 140 1.78 12.65 -27.08
N PRO A 141 1.36 13.01 -28.31
CA PRO A 141 2.28 13.37 -29.37
C PRO A 141 3.02 14.68 -29.05
N ARG A 142 4.29 14.78 -29.43
CA ARG A 142 5.11 15.99 -29.31
C ARG A 142 6.21 16.04 -30.38
N GLY A 143 6.02 16.89 -31.39
CA GLY A 143 7.08 17.26 -32.34
C GLY A 143 7.76 16.08 -33.04
N GLY A 144 6.98 15.12 -33.55
CA GLY A 144 7.51 13.90 -34.20
C GLY A 144 7.97 12.80 -33.24
N ARG A 145 7.70 12.95 -31.94
CA ARG A 145 7.91 11.95 -30.88
C ARG A 145 6.66 11.88 -30.00
N SER A 146 6.76 11.14 -28.90
CA SER A 146 5.70 11.05 -27.90
C SER A 146 6.24 11.29 -26.50
N GLU A 147 5.37 11.72 -25.59
CA GLU A 147 5.65 11.85 -24.17
C GLU A 147 4.71 10.99 -23.36
N LEU A 148 5.24 10.25 -22.40
CA LEU A 148 4.51 9.40 -21.49
C LEU A 148 4.39 10.04 -20.11
N SER A 149 3.23 9.90 -19.50
CA SER A 149 2.98 10.22 -18.10
C SER A 149 2.37 9.01 -17.42
N LEU A 150 2.83 8.72 -16.20
CA LEU A 150 2.35 7.62 -15.37
C LEU A 150 1.56 8.18 -14.19
N SER A 151 0.38 7.64 -13.96
CA SER A 151 -0.43 7.98 -12.78
C SER A 151 -0.80 6.74 -11.97
N LEU A 152 -0.83 6.89 -10.65
CA LEU A 152 -1.31 5.91 -9.67
C LEU A 152 -2.53 6.49 -8.95
N PHE A 153 -3.68 5.80 -9.02
CA PHE A 153 -5.00 6.26 -8.54
C PHE A 153 -5.31 7.73 -8.93
N GLY A 154 -4.96 8.11 -10.15
CA GLY A 154 -5.17 9.46 -10.67
C GLY A 154 -4.09 10.49 -10.31
N THR A 155 -3.23 10.24 -9.33
CA THR A 155 -2.07 11.08 -9.02
C THR A 155 -0.95 10.82 -10.02
N THR A 156 -0.43 11.88 -10.66
CA THR A 156 0.70 11.75 -11.59
C THR A 156 2.00 11.50 -10.83
N LEU A 157 2.64 10.35 -11.04
CA LEU A 157 3.93 9.99 -10.45
C LEU A 157 5.11 10.45 -11.32
N TYR A 158 4.98 10.21 -12.63
CA TYR A 158 5.98 10.62 -13.63
C TYR A 158 5.28 11.37 -14.75
N ASN A 159 5.90 12.45 -15.22
CA ASN A 159 5.28 13.34 -16.20
C ASN A 159 6.24 13.65 -17.33
N ARG A 160 5.72 13.66 -18.57
CA ARG A 160 6.46 14.05 -19.79
C ARG A 160 7.77 13.28 -20.01
N ILE A 161 7.75 11.96 -19.78
CA ILE A 161 8.85 11.06 -20.11
C ILE A 161 8.95 10.92 -21.63
N PRO A 162 10.06 11.33 -22.27
CA PRO A 162 10.16 11.25 -23.72
C PRO A 162 10.29 9.79 -24.18
N ILE A 163 9.45 9.41 -25.15
CA ILE A 163 9.54 8.16 -25.90
C ILE A 163 9.94 8.50 -27.34
N PHE A 164 11.00 7.88 -27.83
CA PHE A 164 11.55 8.12 -29.17
C PHE A 164 10.77 7.39 -30.28
N LEU A 165 9.44 7.36 -30.15
CA LEU A 165 8.50 6.87 -31.15
C LEU A 165 7.44 7.94 -31.37
N ASP A 166 7.06 8.16 -32.62
CA ASP A 166 5.89 8.97 -32.93
C ASP A 166 4.58 8.25 -32.58
N VAL A 167 3.46 8.97 -32.63
CA VAL A 167 2.17 8.41 -32.21
C VAL A 167 1.70 7.26 -33.12
N GLN A 168 2.07 7.26 -34.41
CA GLN A 168 1.70 6.21 -35.36
C GLN A 168 2.50 4.92 -35.10
N GLU A 169 3.76 5.06 -34.73
CA GLU A 169 4.59 3.96 -34.25
C GLU A 169 4.05 3.40 -32.93
N ILE A 170 3.66 4.25 -31.97
CA ILE A 170 3.11 3.83 -30.68
C ILE A 170 1.86 2.94 -30.85
N ILE A 171 0.94 3.29 -31.75
CA ILE A 171 -0.29 2.51 -31.99
C ILE A 171 0.03 1.06 -32.37
N GLN A 172 1.12 0.83 -33.09
CA GLN A 172 1.48 -0.49 -33.62
C GLN A 172 2.50 -1.22 -32.76
N THR A 173 3.11 -0.52 -31.81
CA THR A 173 4.12 -1.06 -30.89
C THR A 173 3.45 -1.84 -29.78
N ASP A 174 4.06 -2.95 -29.37
CA ASP A 174 3.64 -3.75 -28.22
C ASP A 174 3.71 -2.92 -26.91
N ILE A 175 2.72 -3.08 -26.02
CA ILE A 175 2.66 -2.32 -24.75
C ILE A 175 3.93 -2.55 -23.91
N ASN A 176 4.41 -3.78 -23.77
CA ASN A 176 5.61 -4.06 -22.98
C ASN A 176 6.83 -3.38 -23.60
N ARG A 177 6.92 -3.34 -24.93
CA ARG A 177 7.97 -2.58 -25.62
C ARG A 177 7.89 -1.08 -25.35
N ILE A 178 6.69 -0.49 -25.28
CA ILE A 178 6.51 0.92 -24.91
C ILE A 178 7.00 1.16 -23.48
N LEU A 179 6.68 0.25 -22.54
CA LEU A 179 7.10 0.35 -21.14
C LEU A 179 8.62 0.19 -20.99
N GLU A 180 9.24 -0.73 -21.73
CA GLU A 180 10.71 -0.90 -21.79
C GLU A 180 11.41 0.39 -22.21
N LEU A 181 10.90 1.08 -23.24
CA LEU A 181 11.47 2.34 -23.72
C LEU A 181 11.41 3.46 -22.66
N ALA A 182 10.48 3.36 -21.72
CA ALA A 182 10.37 4.27 -20.57
C ALA A 182 11.13 3.77 -19.32
N GLY A 183 11.57 2.50 -19.29
CA GLY A 183 12.10 1.82 -18.10
C GLY A 183 13.36 2.44 -17.52
N GLY A 184 14.19 3.11 -18.33
CA GLY A 184 15.35 3.83 -17.80
C GLY A 184 15.03 5.03 -16.89
N ARG A 185 13.75 5.40 -16.75
CA ARG A 185 13.30 6.56 -15.94
C ARG A 185 12.18 6.22 -14.95
N ILE A 186 11.52 5.09 -15.13
CA ILE A 186 10.42 4.65 -14.28
C ILE A 186 10.83 3.31 -13.65
N PRO A 187 10.91 3.21 -12.32
CA PRO A 187 11.24 1.97 -11.62
C PRO A 187 10.02 1.04 -11.62
N TRP A 188 9.76 0.39 -12.74
CA TRP A 188 8.60 -0.49 -12.92
C TRP A 188 8.53 -1.58 -11.86
N GLU A 189 9.67 -2.08 -11.39
CA GLU A 189 9.79 -3.07 -10.33
C GLU A 189 9.15 -2.62 -9.00
N GLN A 190 9.08 -1.32 -8.73
CA GLN A 190 8.46 -0.77 -7.51
C GLN A 190 6.94 -0.57 -7.65
N LEU A 191 6.41 -0.74 -8.87
CA LEU A 191 5.00 -0.47 -9.20
C LEU A 191 4.27 -1.71 -9.72
N THR A 192 4.99 -2.81 -9.93
CA THR A 192 4.48 -4.06 -10.48
C THR A 192 3.88 -4.91 -9.36
N PRO A 193 2.60 -5.30 -9.45
CA PRO A 193 1.99 -6.25 -8.51
C PRO A 193 2.85 -7.51 -8.36
N PRO A 194 3.08 -8.00 -7.12
CA PRO A 194 3.81 -9.23 -6.92
C PRO A 194 3.07 -10.38 -7.62
N SER A 195 3.81 -11.20 -8.36
CA SER A 195 3.25 -12.36 -9.08
C SER A 195 2.91 -13.55 -8.17
N ARG A 196 2.74 -13.27 -6.87
CA ARG A 196 2.65 -14.27 -5.80
C ARG A 196 1.44 -14.01 -4.91
N PRO A 197 0.21 -14.31 -5.38
CA PRO A 197 -0.99 -14.20 -4.55
C PRO A 197 -0.90 -15.02 -3.25
N GLU A 198 -0.05 -16.05 -3.22
CA GLU A 198 0.23 -16.87 -2.04
C GLU A 198 0.77 -16.07 -0.84
N GLU A 199 1.50 -14.97 -1.09
CA GLU A 199 2.02 -14.10 -0.02
C GLU A 199 0.89 -13.42 0.78
N TYR A 200 -0.34 -13.41 0.25
CA TYR A 200 -1.52 -12.88 0.92
C TYR A 200 -2.43 -13.95 1.54
N GLN A 201 -2.09 -15.24 1.45
CA GLN A 201 -2.97 -16.32 1.92
C GLN A 201 -3.32 -16.19 3.41
N ASN A 202 -2.31 -16.01 4.27
CA ASN A 202 -2.52 -15.88 5.72
C ASN A 202 -3.38 -14.66 6.06
N LEU A 203 -3.11 -13.52 5.42
CA LEU A 203 -3.87 -12.29 5.59
C LEU A 203 -5.34 -12.45 5.18
N ARG A 204 -5.59 -13.12 4.04
CA ARG A 204 -6.94 -13.36 3.54
C ARG A 204 -7.71 -14.35 4.40
N GLN A 205 -7.06 -15.41 4.89
CA GLN A 205 -7.68 -16.36 5.82
C GLN A 205 -8.09 -15.66 7.11
N MET A 206 -7.19 -14.85 7.69
CA MET A 206 -7.50 -14.05 8.88
C MET A 206 -8.69 -13.10 8.66
N LEU A 207 -8.73 -12.43 7.51
CA LEU A 207 -9.84 -11.55 7.15
C LEU A 207 -11.15 -12.33 7.00
N ASP A 208 -11.12 -13.52 6.41
CA ASP A 208 -12.30 -14.36 6.27
C ASP A 208 -12.80 -14.88 7.64
N ASP A 209 -11.89 -15.28 8.53
CA ASP A 209 -12.23 -15.65 9.92
C ASP A 209 -12.90 -14.47 10.63
N LEU A 210 -12.34 -13.26 10.52
CA LEU A 210 -12.93 -12.03 11.09
C LEU A 210 -14.32 -11.74 10.54
N ARG A 211 -14.53 -11.90 9.22
CA ARG A 211 -15.83 -11.69 8.58
C ARG A 211 -16.92 -12.62 9.12
N THR A 212 -16.56 -13.81 9.61
CA THR A 212 -17.54 -14.74 10.20
C THR A 212 -18.12 -14.22 11.51
N VAL A 213 -17.33 -13.51 12.32
CA VAL A 213 -17.74 -12.99 13.63
C VAL A 213 -18.14 -11.52 13.61
N LEU A 214 -17.67 -10.75 12.62
CA LEU A 214 -17.84 -9.30 12.56
C LEU A 214 -19.30 -8.83 12.77
N PRO A 215 -20.33 -9.44 12.15
CA PRO A 215 -21.72 -9.00 12.33
C PRO A 215 -22.31 -9.29 13.71
N SER A 216 -21.72 -10.23 14.46
CA SER A 216 -22.18 -10.59 15.81
C SER A 216 -21.38 -9.88 16.91
N LEU A 217 -20.32 -9.16 16.56
CA LEU A 217 -19.54 -8.41 17.54
C LEU A 217 -20.39 -7.33 18.19
N PRO A 218 -20.47 -7.33 19.53
CA PRO A 218 -21.18 -6.30 20.24
C PRO A 218 -20.41 -4.99 20.19
N ASP A 219 -21.14 -3.90 20.36
CA ASP A 219 -20.62 -2.55 20.14
C ASP A 219 -20.70 -1.72 21.43
N SER A 220 -19.64 -0.99 21.77
CA SER A 220 -19.57 -0.15 22.98
C SER A 220 -18.68 1.06 22.74
N GLU A 221 -18.89 2.14 23.49
CA GLU A 221 -18.11 3.38 23.36
C GLU A 221 -16.71 3.29 24.01
N ASP A 222 -16.52 2.42 25.00
CA ASP A 222 -15.26 2.30 25.76
C ASP A 222 -14.86 0.83 26.06
N GLY A 223 -15.31 -0.12 25.23
CA GLY A 223 -15.13 -1.54 25.52
C GLY A 223 -13.87 -2.15 24.91
N ALA A 224 -13.18 -3.00 25.68
CA ALA A 224 -12.09 -3.89 25.24
C ALA A 224 -12.06 -5.18 26.08
N MET A 225 -11.22 -6.14 25.70
CA MET A 225 -10.91 -7.31 26.53
C MET A 225 -9.64 -7.12 27.34
N ASP A 226 -9.63 -7.55 28.60
CA ASP A 226 -8.41 -7.68 29.41
C ASP A 226 -7.56 -8.89 28.96
N ALA A 227 -6.40 -9.10 29.58
CA ALA A 227 -5.49 -10.20 29.25
C ALA A 227 -6.09 -11.62 29.43
N ARG A 228 -7.22 -11.73 30.14
CA ARG A 228 -7.92 -13.00 30.42
C ARG A 228 -9.20 -13.16 29.59
N GLY A 229 -9.52 -12.21 28.70
CA GLY A 229 -10.73 -12.23 27.89
C GLY A 229 -11.98 -11.65 28.56
N ASN A 230 -11.87 -11.01 29.73
CA ASN A 230 -13.02 -10.34 30.34
C ASN A 230 -13.26 -8.99 29.67
N MET A 231 -14.54 -8.64 29.46
CA MET A 231 -14.91 -7.32 28.95
C MET A 231 -14.68 -6.26 30.02
N ILE A 232 -13.90 -5.23 29.68
CA ILE A 232 -13.55 -4.11 30.54
C ILE A 232 -13.72 -2.76 29.83
N ARG A 233 -13.78 -1.70 30.64
CA ARG A 233 -13.67 -0.31 30.17
C ARG A 233 -12.21 0.07 29.96
N ILE A 234 -11.83 0.64 28.82
CA ILE A 234 -10.44 1.05 28.60
C ILE A 234 -10.06 2.19 29.55
N GLU A 235 -10.98 3.13 29.79
CA GLU A 235 -10.71 4.28 30.66
C GLU A 235 -10.42 3.84 32.10
N THR A 236 -11.29 3.00 32.67
CA THR A 236 -11.30 2.68 34.11
C THR A 236 -10.75 1.30 34.46
N LEU A 237 -10.59 0.41 33.49
CA LEU A 237 -10.23 -1.01 33.65
C LEU A 237 -11.21 -1.83 34.51
N GLY A 238 -12.34 -1.24 34.87
CA GLY A 238 -13.43 -1.94 35.54
C GLY A 238 -14.17 -2.86 34.58
N LEU A 239 -14.80 -3.90 35.14
CA LEU A 239 -15.65 -4.81 34.39
C LEU A 239 -16.75 -4.04 33.65
N HIS A 240 -16.93 -4.37 32.38
CA HIS A 240 -17.97 -3.78 31.55
C HIS A 240 -19.20 -4.69 31.57
N ALA A 241 -20.31 -4.20 32.14
CA ALA A 241 -21.53 -5.00 32.33
C ALA A 241 -22.23 -5.40 31.01
N LEU A 242 -22.01 -4.65 29.93
CA LEU A 242 -22.51 -4.96 28.59
C LEU A 242 -21.32 -5.37 27.70
N PRO A 243 -21.35 -6.51 26.99
CA PRO A 243 -20.27 -6.82 26.07
C PRO A 243 -20.25 -5.77 24.95
N GLY A 244 -19.07 -5.43 24.44
CA GLY A 244 -18.92 -4.57 23.26
C GLY A 244 -17.51 -4.02 23.08
N PHE A 245 -17.19 -3.63 21.85
CA PHE A 245 -15.91 -3.01 21.50
C PHE A 245 -16.11 -1.59 20.98
N ASN A 246 -15.20 -0.69 21.34
CA ASN A 246 -14.99 0.53 20.56
C ASN A 246 -13.96 0.27 19.45
N CYS A 247 -13.58 1.31 18.69
CA CYS A 247 -12.61 1.15 17.60
C CYS A 247 -11.22 0.65 18.08
N SER A 248 -10.71 1.17 19.20
CA SER A 248 -9.42 0.75 19.79
C SER A 248 -9.48 -0.66 20.38
N GLY A 249 -10.56 -0.99 21.09
CA GLY A 249 -10.81 -2.33 21.64
C GLY A 249 -11.00 -3.37 20.54
N PHE A 250 -11.64 -3.02 19.43
CA PHE A 250 -11.74 -3.90 18.26
C PHE A 250 -10.38 -4.13 17.59
N ALA A 251 -9.57 -3.08 17.41
CA ALA A 251 -8.21 -3.24 16.90
C ALA A 251 -7.37 -4.17 17.79
N LYS A 252 -7.49 -4.03 19.11
CA LYS A 252 -6.91 -4.95 20.09
C LYS A 252 -7.41 -6.38 19.89
N PHE A 253 -8.73 -6.60 19.80
CA PHE A 253 -9.33 -7.91 19.56
C PHE A 253 -8.77 -8.59 18.29
N VAL A 254 -8.61 -7.83 17.20
CA VAL A 254 -8.03 -8.35 15.97
C VAL A 254 -6.57 -8.78 16.18
N VAL A 255 -5.74 -7.94 16.81
CA VAL A 255 -4.33 -8.27 17.05
C VAL A 255 -4.16 -9.38 18.07
N ASP A 256 -5.02 -9.43 19.07
CA ASP A 256 -5.05 -10.48 20.08
C ASP A 256 -5.24 -11.87 19.49
N GLY A 257 -5.94 -11.98 18.36
CA GLY A 257 -6.05 -13.26 17.66
C GLY A 257 -4.71 -13.80 17.12
N MET A 258 -3.72 -12.94 16.91
CA MET A 258 -2.33 -13.33 16.58
C MET A 258 -1.45 -13.44 17.83
N TYR A 259 -1.73 -12.62 18.84
CA TYR A 259 -0.96 -12.53 20.07
C TYR A 259 -1.20 -13.74 21.00
N PHE A 260 -2.45 -14.19 21.11
CA PHE A 260 -2.88 -15.27 21.99
C PHE A 260 -2.20 -16.61 21.67
N PRO A 261 -2.12 -17.07 20.40
CA PRO A 261 -1.43 -18.32 20.06
C PRO A 261 0.07 -18.36 20.42
N ILE A 262 0.68 -17.21 20.70
CA ILE A 262 2.11 -17.10 21.05
C ILE A 262 2.29 -17.03 22.57
N THR A 263 1.37 -16.39 23.28
CA THR A 263 1.54 -15.99 24.69
C THR A 263 0.58 -16.66 25.65
N ASP A 264 -0.40 -17.44 25.16
CA ASP A 264 -1.51 -18.03 25.92
C ASP A 264 -2.31 -17.01 26.76
N SER A 265 -2.23 -15.72 26.40
CA SER A 265 -2.95 -14.61 27.03
C SER A 265 -3.29 -13.54 26.00
N LEU A 266 -4.28 -12.69 26.28
CA LEU A 266 -4.52 -11.51 25.44
C LEU A 266 -3.58 -10.38 25.86
N SER A 267 -3.36 -9.40 24.99
CA SER A 267 -2.51 -8.25 25.33
C SER A 267 -3.08 -7.46 26.53
N ASP A 268 -2.20 -6.91 27.37
CA ASP A 268 -2.60 -6.15 28.56
C ASP A 268 -2.99 -4.71 28.18
N VAL A 269 -4.18 -4.27 28.58
CA VAL A 269 -4.67 -2.90 28.31
C VAL A 269 -3.79 -1.85 28.98
N GLU A 270 -3.19 -2.11 30.15
CA GLU A 270 -2.28 -1.16 30.80
C GLU A 270 -1.02 -0.92 29.96
N LEU A 271 -0.48 -1.98 29.36
CA LEU A 271 0.65 -1.89 28.43
C LEU A 271 0.28 -1.02 27.22
N LEU A 272 -0.94 -1.17 26.70
CA LEU A 272 -1.41 -0.41 25.54
C LEU A 272 -1.70 1.06 25.84
N LYS A 273 -1.99 1.42 27.10
CA LYS A 273 -2.21 2.80 27.56
C LYS A 273 -0.92 3.59 27.83
N ILE A 274 0.26 2.99 27.66
CA ILE A 274 1.53 3.68 27.86
C ILE A 274 1.66 4.85 26.88
N ARG A 275 1.77 6.06 27.43
CA ARG A 275 1.97 7.30 26.67
C ARG A 275 3.44 7.57 26.34
N HIS A 276 3.68 8.24 25.20
CA HIS A 276 5.03 8.57 24.72
C HIS A 276 5.26 10.08 24.48
N PRO A 277 5.07 10.97 25.47
CA PRO A 277 5.12 12.42 25.28
C PRO A 277 6.49 12.97 24.82
N GLU A 278 7.55 12.19 24.96
CA GLU A 278 8.91 12.54 24.51
C GLU A 278 9.14 12.26 23.02
N TYR A 279 8.28 11.46 22.39
CA TYR A 279 8.41 11.06 20.98
C TYR A 279 7.46 11.80 20.06
N ARG A 280 6.40 12.40 20.61
CA ARG A 280 5.29 12.96 19.83
C ARG A 280 4.72 14.23 20.44
N GLY A 281 4.10 15.02 19.58
CA GLY A 281 3.31 16.18 19.95
C GLY A 281 4.11 17.42 20.31
N THR A 282 3.36 18.45 20.72
CA THR A 282 3.87 19.82 20.89
C THR A 282 3.76 20.27 22.35
N GLU A 283 4.40 21.39 22.69
CA GLU A 283 4.24 22.01 24.00
C GLU A 283 2.77 22.32 24.34
N LEU A 284 1.95 22.66 23.32
CA LEU A 284 0.52 22.91 23.52
C LEU A 284 -0.23 21.63 23.88
N SER A 285 -0.06 20.56 23.10
CA SER A 285 -0.78 19.30 23.32
C SER A 285 -0.36 18.64 24.65
N ARG A 286 0.91 18.80 25.06
CA ARG A 286 1.41 18.31 26.35
C ARG A 286 0.61 18.81 27.56
N LYS A 287 0.08 20.03 27.48
CA LYS A 287 -0.76 20.61 28.56
C LYS A 287 -2.09 19.87 28.75
N PHE A 288 -2.51 19.10 27.75
CA PHE A 288 -3.79 18.41 27.73
C PHE A 288 -3.67 16.88 27.79
N GLU A 289 -2.46 16.32 27.92
CA GLU A 289 -2.21 14.87 27.99
C GLU A 289 -3.07 14.18 29.03
N GLU A 290 -3.11 14.71 30.26
CA GLU A 290 -3.88 14.10 31.36
C GLU A 290 -5.40 14.24 31.18
N SER A 291 -5.85 15.38 30.64
CA SER A 291 -7.27 15.70 30.58
C SER A 291 -7.99 15.18 29.34
N ARG A 292 -7.26 15.01 28.23
CA ARG A 292 -7.84 14.75 26.91
C ARG A 292 -7.11 13.68 26.10
N ASP A 293 -5.89 13.30 26.51
CA ASP A 293 -5.06 12.29 25.86
C ASP A 293 -5.09 12.37 24.31
N PRO A 294 -4.65 13.49 23.72
CA PRO A 294 -4.85 13.77 22.29
C PRO A 294 -4.19 12.73 21.37
N TYR A 295 -3.26 11.93 21.89
CA TYR A 295 -2.54 10.91 21.13
C TYR A 295 -2.89 9.48 21.55
N PHE A 296 -3.98 9.29 22.31
CA PHE A 296 -4.41 7.96 22.75
C PHE A 296 -4.44 6.94 21.61
N GLY A 297 -5.11 7.26 20.49
CA GLY A 297 -5.18 6.36 19.34
C GLY A 297 -3.83 6.12 18.65
N LEU A 298 -2.86 7.03 18.77
CA LEU A 298 -1.51 6.87 18.21
C LEU A 298 -0.68 5.91 19.07
N ASP A 299 -0.63 6.20 20.37
CA ASP A 299 0.12 5.38 21.33
C ASP A 299 -0.47 3.97 21.41
N TRP A 300 -1.81 3.84 21.43
CA TRP A 300 -2.49 2.55 21.43
C TRP A 300 -2.08 1.66 20.26
N THR A 301 -2.11 2.19 19.04
CA THR A 301 -1.78 1.42 17.83
C THR A 301 -0.29 1.08 17.78
N ARG A 302 0.60 2.02 18.12
CA ARG A 302 2.05 1.77 18.26
C ARG A 302 2.36 0.68 19.28
N ASN A 303 1.79 0.78 20.48
CA ASN A 303 2.02 -0.17 21.57
C ASN A 303 1.56 -1.57 21.19
N LEU A 304 0.39 -1.67 20.54
CA LEU A 304 -0.16 -2.94 20.08
C LEU A 304 0.72 -3.59 19.01
N ALA A 305 1.17 -2.83 18.03
CA ALA A 305 2.07 -3.32 16.98
C ALA A 305 3.44 -3.72 17.54
N VAL A 306 4.03 -2.90 18.41
CA VAL A 306 5.35 -3.17 19.01
C VAL A 306 5.31 -4.38 19.95
N ALA A 307 4.23 -4.55 20.72
CA ALA A 307 4.03 -5.71 21.57
C ALA A 307 3.90 -6.99 20.73
N MET A 308 3.08 -6.96 19.67
CA MET A 308 2.92 -8.09 18.74
C MET A 308 4.26 -8.48 18.08
N ASP A 309 5.01 -7.51 17.55
CA ASP A 309 6.33 -7.77 16.95
C ASP A 309 7.35 -8.31 17.96
N ALA A 310 7.30 -7.85 19.21
CA ALA A 310 8.19 -8.34 20.26
C ALA A 310 7.92 -9.81 20.58
N VAL A 311 6.67 -10.20 20.81
CA VAL A 311 6.33 -11.61 21.11
C VAL A 311 6.56 -12.51 19.91
N ALA A 312 6.31 -12.03 18.69
CA ALA A 312 6.63 -12.76 17.46
C ALA A 312 8.13 -13.06 17.31
N ARG A 313 9.00 -12.21 17.86
CA ARG A 313 10.46 -12.42 17.92
C ARG A 313 10.92 -13.22 19.13
N GLY A 314 9.99 -13.73 19.94
CA GLY A 314 10.28 -14.53 21.14
C GLY A 314 10.75 -13.71 22.33
N GLU A 315 10.46 -12.40 22.40
CA GLU A 315 10.74 -11.61 23.60
C GLU A 315 9.82 -12.02 24.76
N ASP A 316 10.38 -12.01 25.97
CA ASP A 316 9.66 -12.36 27.20
C ASP A 316 8.63 -11.27 27.56
N ALA A 317 7.43 -11.70 27.97
CA ALA A 317 6.33 -10.83 28.37
C ALA A 317 6.74 -9.77 29.42
N SER A 318 7.62 -10.13 30.36
CA SER A 318 8.15 -9.23 31.40
C SER A 318 8.96 -8.04 30.85
N ARG A 319 9.40 -8.12 29.58
CA ARG A 319 10.19 -7.07 28.92
C ARG A 319 9.36 -6.15 28.05
N LEU A 320 8.08 -6.47 27.81
CA LEU A 320 7.25 -5.76 26.84
C LEU A 320 7.09 -4.28 27.16
N GLU A 321 6.86 -3.93 28.42
CA GLU A 321 6.79 -2.51 28.82
C GLU A 321 8.07 -1.75 28.47
N ALA A 322 9.24 -2.32 28.79
CA ALA A 322 10.52 -1.69 28.48
C ALA A 322 10.77 -1.58 26.97
N ILE A 323 10.33 -2.56 26.19
CA ILE A 323 10.46 -2.56 24.72
C ILE A 323 9.55 -1.48 24.12
N VAL A 324 8.27 -1.45 24.51
CA VAL A 324 7.28 -0.47 24.05
C VAL A 324 7.75 0.96 24.33
N ARG A 325 8.25 1.24 25.54
CA ARG A 325 8.77 2.56 25.91
C ARG A 325 10.01 2.99 25.14
N ARG A 326 10.89 2.05 24.79
CA ARG A 326 12.17 2.36 24.14
C ARG A 326 12.03 2.64 22.65
N ARG A 327 11.05 2.03 21.99
CA ARG A 327 10.93 2.06 20.52
C ARG A 327 9.48 2.16 20.01
N PRO A 328 8.69 3.15 20.48
CA PRO A 328 7.27 3.25 20.13
C PRO A 328 7.05 3.45 18.61
N GLU A 329 7.98 4.11 17.92
CA GLU A 329 7.88 4.42 16.49
C GLU A 329 8.43 3.32 15.56
N ALA A 330 8.84 2.17 16.11
CA ALA A 330 9.62 1.16 15.38
C ALA A 330 8.90 0.55 14.17
N LEU A 331 7.56 0.63 14.15
CA LEU A 331 6.70 0.06 13.13
C LEU A 331 5.84 1.12 12.42
N ASP A 332 6.15 2.39 12.60
CA ASP A 332 5.47 3.47 11.90
C ASP A 332 5.77 3.42 10.40
N VAL A 333 4.74 3.57 9.58
CA VAL A 333 4.90 3.65 8.11
C VAL A 333 5.17 5.11 7.72
N ARG A 334 6.43 5.55 7.87
CA ARG A 334 6.82 6.96 7.66
C ARG A 334 7.35 7.27 6.26
N SER A 335 7.70 6.24 5.50
CA SER A 335 8.32 6.37 4.19
C SER A 335 7.53 5.59 3.16
N THR A 336 6.70 6.29 2.39
CA THR A 336 6.03 5.74 1.22
C THR A 336 6.43 6.57 0.00
N PRO A 337 6.91 5.94 -1.10
CA PRO A 337 7.26 6.67 -2.31
C PRO A 337 6.14 7.60 -2.79
N TYR A 338 6.51 8.79 -3.27
CA TYR A 338 5.62 9.78 -3.90
C TYR A 338 4.61 10.48 -2.98
N ILE A 339 4.48 10.07 -1.73
CA ILE A 339 3.46 10.59 -0.81
C ILE A 339 4.15 11.16 0.42
N GLU A 340 3.89 12.44 0.71
CA GLU A 340 4.47 13.12 1.86
C GLU A 340 3.80 12.61 3.16
N TYR A 341 4.64 12.18 4.10
CA TYR A 341 4.27 11.85 5.47
C TYR A 341 4.45 13.08 6.37
N ARG A 342 3.51 13.32 7.29
CA ARG A 342 3.63 14.37 8.31
C ARG A 342 3.84 13.75 9.68
N ASP A 343 4.87 14.19 10.39
CA ASP A 343 5.18 13.70 11.73
C ASP A 343 3.99 13.83 12.67
N ASP A 344 3.77 12.77 13.45
CA ASP A 344 2.64 12.51 14.34
C ASP A 344 1.24 12.49 13.70
N LEU A 345 1.05 13.00 12.48
CA LEU A 345 -0.26 13.02 11.81
C LEU A 345 -0.42 11.82 10.86
N GLY A 346 0.63 11.46 10.13
CA GLY A 346 0.58 10.43 9.10
C GLY A 346 0.35 10.97 7.69
N TYR A 347 -0.39 10.21 6.89
CA TYR A 347 -0.74 10.56 5.51
C TYR A 347 -2.14 11.19 5.45
N PRO A 348 -2.42 12.07 4.47
CA PRO A 348 -3.79 12.49 4.18
C PRO A 348 -4.68 11.26 3.91
N VAL A 349 -5.90 11.24 4.46
CA VAL A 349 -6.85 10.12 4.26
C VAL A 349 -7.17 9.93 2.76
N GLU A 350 -7.14 11.00 1.97
CA GLU A 350 -7.31 11.00 0.51
C GLU A 350 -6.23 10.17 -0.21
N SER A 351 -5.04 10.08 0.36
CA SER A 351 -3.92 9.32 -0.19
C SER A 351 -3.87 7.88 0.33
N LEU A 352 -4.74 7.49 1.28
CA LEU A 352 -4.67 6.21 1.99
C LEU A 352 -4.63 5.00 1.04
N VAL A 353 -5.47 4.97 0.00
CA VAL A 353 -5.49 3.84 -0.95
C VAL A 353 -4.17 3.72 -1.74
N GLN A 354 -3.52 4.84 -2.06
CA GLN A 354 -2.23 4.87 -2.74
C GLN A 354 -1.12 4.38 -1.82
N VAL A 355 -1.14 4.83 -0.55
CA VAL A 355 -0.20 4.37 0.47
C VAL A 355 -0.30 2.86 0.65
N LEU A 356 -1.52 2.35 0.86
CA LEU A 356 -1.76 0.92 1.07
C LEU A 356 -1.41 0.07 -0.16
N TYR A 357 -1.60 0.59 -1.38
CA TYR A 357 -1.16 -0.10 -2.60
C TYR A 357 0.35 -0.28 -2.62
N LEU A 358 1.11 0.80 -2.38
CA LEU A 358 2.57 0.75 -2.36
C LEU A 358 3.09 -0.12 -1.21
N GLN A 359 2.42 -0.07 -0.06
CA GLN A 359 2.74 -0.91 1.09
C GLN A 359 2.47 -2.40 0.83
N ALA A 360 1.43 -2.76 0.05
CA ALA A 360 1.22 -4.14 -0.36
C ALA A 360 2.31 -4.63 -1.34
N LEU A 361 2.83 -3.75 -2.21
CA LEU A 361 3.95 -4.11 -3.08
C LEU A 361 5.25 -4.34 -2.29
N GLU A 362 5.53 -3.49 -1.30
CA GLU A 362 6.76 -3.53 -0.52
C GLU A 362 6.74 -4.60 0.57
N ASN A 363 5.58 -4.76 1.24
CA ASN A 363 5.39 -5.63 2.39
C ASN A 363 4.14 -6.52 2.17
N PRO A 364 4.21 -7.47 1.24
CA PRO A 364 3.07 -8.33 0.91
C PRO A 364 2.67 -9.18 2.12
N GLY A 365 1.36 -9.26 2.36
CA GLY A 365 0.79 -10.00 3.48
C GLY A 365 0.71 -9.24 4.81
N ASP A 366 1.31 -8.05 4.93
CA ASP A 366 1.20 -7.24 6.15
C ASP A 366 -0.19 -6.58 6.29
N LEU A 367 -0.64 -6.41 7.54
CA LEU A 367 -1.81 -5.59 7.89
C LEU A 367 -1.37 -4.31 8.59
N TYR A 368 -2.28 -3.33 8.66
CA TYR A 368 -1.97 -2.02 9.22
C TYR A 368 -3.05 -1.59 10.21
N LEU A 369 -2.62 -0.99 11.31
CA LEU A 369 -3.53 -0.21 12.15
C LEU A 369 -3.42 1.25 11.74
N GLY A 370 -4.56 1.87 11.47
CA GLY A 370 -4.66 3.29 11.15
C GLY A 370 -5.25 4.08 12.31
N SER A 371 -4.56 5.13 12.71
CA SER A 371 -5.01 6.09 13.72
C SER A 371 -5.42 7.40 13.04
N ILE A 372 -6.73 7.59 12.84
CA ILE A 372 -7.29 8.77 12.19
C ILE A 372 -7.27 9.94 13.15
N ASN A 373 -6.81 11.08 12.65
CA ASN A 373 -6.60 12.26 13.44
C ASN A 373 -6.97 13.55 12.70
N GLY A 374 -7.29 14.59 13.48
CA GLY A 374 -7.76 15.88 13.00
C GLY A 374 -8.14 16.82 14.14
N GLU A 375 -8.66 17.99 13.78
CA GLU A 375 -9.18 18.95 14.74
C GLU A 375 -10.38 18.37 15.51
N PHE A 376 -10.33 18.43 16.84
CA PHE A 376 -11.34 17.87 17.74
C PHE A 376 -11.54 18.72 19.00
N GLY A 377 -12.79 18.75 19.47
CA GLY A 377 -13.24 19.52 20.64
C GLY A 377 -13.34 21.02 20.37
N ASN A 378 -13.74 21.79 21.38
CA ASN A 378 -14.11 23.22 21.19
C ASN A 378 -13.30 24.21 22.06
N ASP A 379 -12.61 23.78 23.12
CA ASP A 379 -11.88 24.67 24.03
C ASP A 379 -10.61 24.03 24.66
N PRO A 380 -9.40 24.33 24.12
CA PRO A 380 -9.16 24.77 22.76
C PRO A 380 -9.49 23.64 21.77
N VAL A 381 -9.69 23.96 20.50
CA VAL A 381 -9.61 22.95 19.43
C VAL A 381 -8.19 22.37 19.45
N LEU A 382 -8.08 21.04 19.54
CA LEU A 382 -6.79 20.35 19.50
C LEU A 382 -6.79 19.38 18.34
N TRP A 383 -5.61 19.13 17.79
CA TRP A 383 -5.42 18.01 16.90
C TRP A 383 -5.36 16.71 17.72
N GLN A 384 -6.21 15.72 17.41
CA GLN A 384 -6.35 14.49 18.20
C GLN A 384 -6.49 13.22 17.34
N HIS A 385 -6.00 12.10 17.87
CA HIS A 385 -6.18 10.75 17.34
C HIS A 385 -7.44 10.10 17.94
N PHE A 386 -8.56 10.24 17.23
CA PHE A 386 -9.88 9.96 17.79
C PHE A 386 -10.54 8.68 17.23
N HIS A 387 -9.99 8.05 16.19
CA HIS A 387 -10.56 6.82 15.62
C HIS A 387 -9.50 5.86 15.13
N VAL A 388 -9.69 4.56 15.39
CA VAL A 388 -8.78 3.49 14.97
C VAL A 388 -9.46 2.60 13.93
N VAL A 389 -8.70 2.18 12.91
CA VAL A 389 -9.15 1.24 11.87
C VAL A 389 -8.13 0.13 11.68
N VAL A 390 -8.59 -1.05 11.28
CA VAL A 390 -7.72 -2.15 10.85
C VAL A 390 -7.82 -2.29 9.33
N LEU A 391 -6.66 -2.32 8.67
CA LEU A 391 -6.55 -2.23 7.22
C LEU A 391 -5.86 -3.49 6.69
N PHE A 392 -6.53 -4.17 5.76
CA PHE A 392 -6.06 -5.38 5.11
C PHE A 392 -5.86 -5.10 3.61
N PRO A 393 -4.70 -4.59 3.19
CA PRO A 393 -4.38 -4.43 1.79
C PRO A 393 -3.90 -5.76 1.18
N TYR A 394 -4.48 -6.19 0.07
CA TYR A 394 -4.09 -7.43 -0.59
C TYR A 394 -4.35 -7.43 -2.09
N PHE A 395 -3.61 -8.26 -2.82
CA PHE A 395 -3.97 -8.66 -4.17
C PHE A 395 -4.77 -9.97 -4.12
N ASP A 396 -5.93 -10.00 -4.78
CA ASP A 396 -6.69 -11.24 -4.92
C ASP A 396 -6.05 -12.19 -5.96
N ASP A 397 -6.60 -13.39 -6.11
CA ASP A 397 -6.05 -14.41 -7.02
C ASP A 397 -6.10 -13.99 -8.50
N THR A 398 -6.83 -12.92 -8.83
CA THR A 398 -6.86 -12.31 -10.16
C THR A 398 -5.86 -11.16 -10.32
N GLY A 399 -5.05 -10.88 -9.30
CA GLY A 399 -4.11 -9.76 -9.29
C GLY A 399 -4.78 -8.40 -9.09
N ARG A 400 -6.04 -8.36 -8.63
CA ARG A 400 -6.72 -7.10 -8.32
C ARG A 400 -6.40 -6.66 -6.90
N PHE A 401 -5.93 -5.42 -6.76
CA PHE A 401 -5.71 -4.82 -5.46
C PHE A 401 -7.04 -4.53 -4.75
N ARG A 402 -7.09 -4.87 -3.46
CA ARG A 402 -8.21 -4.67 -2.56
C ARG A 402 -7.73 -4.17 -1.22
N VAL A 403 -8.61 -3.47 -0.52
CA VAL A 403 -8.42 -3.09 0.88
C VAL A 403 -9.71 -3.36 1.61
N ALA A 404 -9.70 -4.29 2.57
CA ALA A 404 -10.75 -4.34 3.57
C ALA A 404 -10.41 -3.39 4.72
N VAL A 405 -11.41 -2.63 5.16
CA VAL A 405 -11.31 -1.71 6.29
C VAL A 405 -12.26 -2.21 7.35
N LEU A 406 -11.73 -2.64 8.48
CA LEU A 406 -12.54 -3.10 9.60
C LEU A 406 -12.52 -2.05 10.71
N GLU A 407 -13.70 -1.72 11.22
CA GLU A 407 -13.89 -0.82 12.34
C GLU A 407 -15.09 -1.28 13.18
N ARG A 408 -14.87 -1.50 14.49
CA ARG A 408 -15.91 -2.01 15.41
C ARG A 408 -16.49 -3.32 14.85
N ASN A 409 -17.78 -3.37 14.55
CA ASN A 409 -18.49 -4.53 14.01
C ASN A 409 -18.86 -4.40 12.52
N VAL A 410 -18.13 -3.56 11.76
CA VAL A 410 -18.44 -3.28 10.35
C VAL A 410 -17.19 -3.37 9.46
N GLU A 411 -17.37 -3.97 8.28
CA GLU A 411 -16.43 -3.87 7.17
C GLU A 411 -16.87 -2.73 6.25
N SER A 412 -15.97 -1.78 6.01
CA SER A 412 -16.19 -0.62 5.15
C SER A 412 -15.15 -0.57 4.01
N SER A 413 -14.73 0.62 3.58
CA SER A 413 -13.77 0.79 2.48
C SER A 413 -12.96 2.07 2.62
N PRO A 414 -11.80 2.19 1.94
CA PRO A 414 -11.03 3.44 1.95
C PRO A 414 -11.84 4.64 1.45
N ALA A 415 -12.70 4.44 0.45
CA ALA A 415 -13.61 5.47 -0.05
C ALA A 415 -14.67 5.88 0.99
N SER A 416 -15.06 4.99 1.90
CA SER A 416 -15.91 5.34 3.04
C SER A 416 -15.17 6.23 4.03
N LEU A 417 -13.91 5.91 4.36
CA LEU A 417 -13.07 6.73 5.23
C LEU A 417 -12.85 8.13 4.67
N GLN A 418 -12.50 8.23 3.39
CA GLN A 418 -12.29 9.52 2.70
C GLN A 418 -13.52 10.43 2.76
N ARG A 419 -14.73 9.87 2.67
CA ARG A 419 -15.98 10.65 2.78
C ARG A 419 -16.29 11.08 4.21
N ARG A 420 -15.95 10.25 5.22
CA ARG A 420 -16.24 10.54 6.63
C ARG A 420 -15.22 11.45 7.29
N TYR A 421 -13.97 11.41 6.81
CA TYR A 421 -12.85 12.14 7.38
C TYR A 421 -12.10 12.95 6.31
N PRO A 422 -12.77 13.85 5.57
CA PRO A 422 -12.12 14.68 4.56
C PRO A 422 -11.20 15.72 5.21
N GLY A 423 -9.98 15.86 4.69
CA GLY A 423 -8.95 16.77 5.23
C GLY A 423 -8.24 16.28 6.48
N ASN A 424 -8.64 15.12 7.02
CA ASN A 424 -7.98 14.46 8.13
C ASN A 424 -6.75 13.66 7.68
N TYR A 425 -5.98 13.21 8.66
CA TYR A 425 -4.79 12.38 8.45
C TYR A 425 -4.99 11.02 9.11
N VAL A 426 -4.19 10.06 8.67
CA VAL A 426 -4.13 8.71 9.23
C VAL A 426 -2.68 8.31 9.43
N HIS A 427 -2.32 8.05 10.68
CA HIS A 427 -1.04 7.48 11.04
C HIS A 427 -1.13 5.95 10.95
N LEU A 428 -0.21 5.33 10.23
CA LEU A 428 -0.19 3.88 10.02
C LEU A 428 0.94 3.23 10.80
N VAL A 429 0.62 2.12 11.47
CA VAL A 429 1.63 1.19 12.00
C VAL A 429 1.45 -0.18 11.34
N ARG A 430 2.57 -0.83 11.04
CA ARG A 430 2.63 -2.11 10.35
C ARG A 430 2.61 -3.29 11.33
N ILE A 431 1.85 -4.33 11.00
CA ILE A 431 1.83 -5.60 11.72
C ILE A 431 1.97 -6.74 10.72
N THR A 432 2.96 -7.60 10.94
CA THR A 432 3.12 -8.82 10.17
C THR A 432 2.27 -9.92 10.78
N PRO A 433 1.31 -10.51 10.04
CA PRO A 433 0.48 -11.60 10.53
C PRO A 433 1.28 -12.79 11.05
N SER A 434 0.84 -13.36 12.16
CA SER A 434 1.29 -14.66 12.63
C SER A 434 0.78 -15.78 11.70
N GLU A 435 1.53 -16.88 11.58
CA GLU A 435 1.07 -18.10 10.89
C GLU A 435 -0.17 -18.72 11.56
N LYS A 436 -0.33 -18.48 12.86
CA LYS A 436 -1.50 -18.92 13.63
C LYS A 436 -2.36 -17.72 13.98
N TYR A 437 -3.66 -17.84 13.70
CA TYR A 437 -4.68 -16.90 14.07
C TYR A 437 -5.83 -17.63 14.77
N ILE A 438 -6.15 -17.23 15.99
CA ILE A 438 -7.25 -17.80 16.77
C ILE A 438 -8.03 -16.64 17.37
N LEU A 439 -9.26 -16.43 16.92
CA LEU A 439 -10.12 -15.37 17.43
C LEU A 439 -10.34 -15.55 18.96
N PRO A 440 -10.19 -14.48 19.76
CA PRO A 440 -10.54 -14.53 21.17
C PRO A 440 -12.03 -14.89 21.34
N GLU A 441 -12.34 -15.72 22.34
CA GLU A 441 -13.73 -16.02 22.70
C GLU A 441 -14.43 -14.75 23.19
N ILE A 442 -15.66 -14.52 22.72
CA ILE A 442 -16.45 -13.35 23.10
C ILE A 442 -17.48 -13.77 24.16
N PRO A 443 -17.39 -13.27 25.40
CA PRO A 443 -18.33 -13.62 26.44
C PRO A 443 -19.78 -13.29 26.03
N GLY A 444 -20.64 -14.31 26.02
CA GLY A 444 -22.09 -14.14 25.77
C GLY A 444 -22.51 -14.08 24.31
N VAL A 445 -21.60 -14.32 23.36
CA VAL A 445 -21.91 -14.49 21.93
C VAL A 445 -21.58 -15.94 21.57
N ASN A 446 -22.61 -16.75 21.29
CA ASN A 446 -22.47 -18.15 20.84
C ASN A 446 -22.39 -18.24 19.32
#